data_AF-A0A954W9T9-F1
#
_entry.id   AF-A0A954W9T9-F1
#
_cell.length_a   1.000
_cell.length_b   1.000
_cell.length_c   1.000
_cell.angle_alpha   90.00
_cell.angle_beta   90.00
_cell.angle_gamma   90.00
#
_symmetry.space_group_name_H-M   'P 1'
#
loop_
_entity.id
_entity.type
_entity.pdbx_description
1 polymer ?
#
loop_
_entity_poly.entity_id
_entity_poly.type
_entity_poly.pdbx_seq_one_letter_code
_entity_poly.pdbx_strand_id
1 'polypeptide(L)'
;MRITELRNHWRTWLALLLAAAMLAAPTVARAHFLWIVRTVEKNKDERLQVYFSESPEPDDPDLLERVKDAQVWRLDASGAGTPLELSLAGESLFSDLGDRAGEQAVFALSRDYGVISRGGEKFLLRYYAKTGPAAGHKHWQTHTAAKHLDLELIPSVSGQQIQVQTLWQGKPVADAQVKIAGP
;
A
#
# COMPACT_ATOMS: atom_id res chain seq x y z
N MET A 1 43.57 -25.10 -41.68
CA MET A 1 42.62 -24.28 -40.89
C MET A 1 42.91 -24.53 -39.41
N ARG A 2 43.42 -23.53 -38.68
CA ARG A 2 44.06 -23.72 -37.35
C ARG A 2 43.02 -23.75 -36.23
N ILE A 3 43.12 -24.74 -35.34
CA ILE A 3 42.28 -24.97 -34.14
C ILE A 3 42.12 -23.72 -33.24
N THR A 4 43.01 -22.73 -33.39
CA THR A 4 42.96 -21.43 -32.69
C THR A 4 41.77 -20.55 -33.06
N GLU A 5 41.21 -20.64 -34.28
CA GLU A 5 40.10 -19.77 -34.68
C GLU A 5 38.76 -20.17 -34.05
N LEU A 6 38.48 -21.48 -33.94
CA LEU A 6 37.30 -22.02 -33.25
C LEU A 6 37.22 -21.59 -31.77
N ARG A 7 38.37 -21.39 -31.11
CA ARG A 7 38.45 -20.98 -29.69
C ARG A 7 38.15 -19.49 -29.48
N ASN A 8 38.30 -18.65 -30.51
CA ASN A 8 37.97 -17.23 -30.39
C ASN A 8 36.49 -16.97 -30.61
N HIS A 9 35.84 -17.68 -31.53
CA HIS A 9 34.40 -17.51 -31.78
C HIS A 9 33.55 -17.88 -30.56
N TRP A 10 33.88 -18.96 -29.83
CA TRP A 10 33.13 -19.34 -28.62
C TRP A 10 33.17 -18.26 -27.54
N ARG A 11 34.30 -17.56 -27.38
CA ARG A 11 34.44 -16.46 -26.42
C ARG A 11 33.62 -15.25 -26.83
N THR A 12 33.59 -14.93 -28.13
CA THR A 12 32.78 -13.84 -28.66
C THR A 12 31.27 -14.14 -28.52
N TRP A 13 30.83 -15.36 -28.85
CA TRP A 13 29.43 -15.77 -28.67
C TRP A 13 29.01 -15.79 -27.20
N LEU A 14 29.88 -16.26 -26.30
CA LEU A 14 29.61 -16.24 -24.86
C LEU A 14 29.52 -14.79 -24.34
N ALA A 15 30.41 -13.90 -24.79
CA ALA A 15 30.36 -12.48 -24.42
C ALA A 15 29.08 -11.79 -24.94
N LEU A 16 28.64 -12.10 -26.17
CA LEU A 16 27.40 -11.58 -26.73
C LEU A 16 26.16 -12.11 -26.00
N LEU A 17 26.15 -13.40 -25.64
CA LEU A 17 25.06 -14.00 -24.85
C LEU A 17 24.98 -13.40 -23.44
N LEU A 18 26.12 -13.17 -22.79
CA LEU A 18 26.17 -12.52 -21.47
C LEU A 18 25.72 -11.06 -21.56
N ALA A 19 26.15 -10.32 -22.58
CA ALA A 19 25.68 -8.95 -22.80
C ALA A 19 24.17 -8.90 -23.05
N ALA A 20 23.64 -9.80 -23.89
CA ALA A 20 22.20 -9.91 -24.14
C ALA A 20 21.41 -10.28 -22.87
N ALA A 21 21.95 -11.17 -22.03
CA ALA A 21 21.33 -11.52 -20.75
C ALA A 21 21.29 -10.33 -19.76
N MET A 22 22.33 -9.48 -19.73
CA MET A 22 22.35 -8.28 -18.90
C MET A 22 21.36 -7.20 -19.40
N LEU A 23 21.17 -7.08 -20.71
CA LEU A 23 20.17 -6.18 -21.31
C LEU A 23 18.72 -6.66 -21.11
N ALA A 24 18.52 -7.97 -20.90
CA ALA A 24 17.21 -8.58 -20.68
C ALA A 24 16.80 -8.61 -19.19
N ALA A 25 17.63 -8.09 -18.28
CA ALA A 25 17.29 -8.04 -16.86
C ALA A 25 16.07 -7.12 -16.65
N PRO A 26 14.97 -7.61 -16.06
CA PRO A 26 13.79 -6.78 -15.82
C PRO A 26 14.17 -5.68 -14.82
N THR A 27 13.90 -4.42 -15.18
CA THR A 27 13.94 -3.33 -14.21
C THR A 27 12.82 -3.54 -13.21
N VAL A 28 13.14 -3.86 -11.96
CA VAL A 28 12.14 -3.99 -10.91
C VAL A 28 11.59 -2.59 -10.62
N ALA A 29 10.36 -2.34 -11.06
CA ALA A 29 9.66 -1.11 -10.74
C ALA A 29 9.21 -1.17 -9.27
N ARG A 30 9.99 -0.53 -8.40
CA ARG A 30 9.63 -0.33 -7.00
C ARG A 30 8.56 0.76 -6.88
N ALA A 31 7.45 0.45 -6.23
CA ALA A 31 6.36 1.39 -6.00
C ALA A 31 5.96 1.36 -4.54
N HIS A 32 6.24 2.44 -3.83
CA HIS A 32 5.83 2.62 -2.44
C HIS A 32 4.34 2.98 -2.35
N PHE A 33 3.65 2.32 -1.43
CA PHE A 33 2.26 2.56 -1.08
C PHE A 33 2.17 2.94 0.40
N LEU A 34 1.13 3.70 0.75
CA LEU A 34 0.82 3.96 2.15
C LEU A 34 -0.02 2.82 2.71
N TRP A 35 0.52 2.15 3.73
CA TRP A 35 -0.13 1.08 4.46
C TRP A 35 -0.53 1.57 5.84
N ILE A 36 -1.69 1.18 6.33
CA ILE A 36 -2.08 1.39 7.73
C ILE A 36 -2.28 0.04 8.41
N VAL A 37 -1.52 -0.19 9.47
CA VAL A 37 -1.39 -1.48 10.15
C VAL A 37 -1.67 -1.29 11.62
N ARG A 38 -2.54 -2.14 12.16
CA ARG A 38 -2.80 -2.18 13.60
C ARG A 38 -1.84 -3.17 14.23
N THR A 39 -1.09 -2.73 15.23
CA THR A 39 -0.14 -3.56 15.96
C THR A 39 -0.54 -3.63 17.42
N VAL A 40 -0.78 -4.84 17.91
CA VAL A 40 -0.97 -5.16 19.33
C VAL A 40 0.31 -5.85 19.79
N GLU A 41 1.19 -5.12 20.48
CA GLU A 41 2.35 -5.73 21.11
C GLU A 41 1.97 -6.28 22.49
N LYS A 42 2.53 -7.44 22.87
CA LYS A 42 2.26 -8.06 24.16
C LYS A 42 2.63 -7.10 25.31
N ASN A 43 1.66 -6.78 26.17
CA ASN A 43 1.77 -5.84 27.29
C ASN A 43 2.02 -4.37 26.91
N LYS A 44 1.68 -3.96 25.68
CA LYS A 44 1.65 -2.55 25.28
C LYS A 44 0.27 -2.17 24.76
N ASP A 45 0.00 -0.87 24.78
CA ASP A 45 -1.20 -0.32 24.17
C ASP A 45 -1.20 -0.56 22.66
N GLU A 46 -2.40 -0.74 22.12
CA GLU A 46 -2.58 -0.90 20.68
C GLU A 46 -2.13 0.37 19.94
N ARG A 47 -1.38 0.17 18.85
CA ARG A 47 -0.90 1.25 17.98
C ARG A 47 -1.43 1.09 16.57
N LEU A 48 -1.62 2.23 15.93
CA LEU A 48 -1.77 2.30 14.48
C LEU A 48 -0.45 2.79 13.89
N GLN A 49 0.14 1.98 13.01
CA GLN A 49 1.35 2.32 12.28
C GLN A 49 1.03 2.59 10.82
N VAL A 50 1.76 3.53 10.24
CA VAL A 50 1.71 3.89 8.83
C VAL A 50 3.09 3.66 8.24
N TYR A 51 3.14 2.81 7.22
CA TYR A 51 4.36 2.54 6.45
C TYR A 51 4.23 3.11 5.05
N PHE A 52 5.35 3.55 4.49
CA PHE A 52 5.46 3.92 3.08
C PHE A 52 6.45 2.98 2.41
N SER A 53 5.92 1.94 1.76
CA SER A 53 6.67 0.74 1.39
C SER A 53 5.92 -0.13 0.36
N GLU A 54 6.57 -1.17 -0.17
CA GLU A 54 5.95 -2.11 -1.13
C GLU A 54 5.02 -3.14 -0.46
N SER A 55 5.18 -3.36 0.85
CA SER A 55 4.44 -4.32 1.68
C SER A 55 3.93 -3.63 2.96
N PRO A 56 3.00 -4.20 3.75
CA PRO A 56 2.54 -3.61 5.01
C PRO A 56 3.57 -3.75 6.15
N GLU A 57 4.84 -3.48 5.86
CA GLU A 57 6.00 -3.61 6.74
C GLU A 57 6.89 -2.36 6.61
N PRO A 58 7.76 -2.09 7.61
CA PRO A 58 8.76 -1.03 7.52
C PRO A 58 9.67 -1.16 6.28
N ASP A 59 10.12 -0.02 5.76
CA ASP A 59 11.10 0.08 4.67
C ASP A 59 12.03 1.27 4.95
N ASP A 60 12.36 2.10 3.97
CA ASP A 60 13.27 3.24 4.14
C ASP A 60 12.63 4.40 4.96
N PRO A 61 13.11 4.68 6.19
CA PRO A 61 12.56 5.72 7.04
C PRO A 61 12.72 7.13 6.46
N ASP A 62 13.70 7.36 5.59
CA ASP A 62 13.93 8.68 4.98
C ASP A 62 12.78 9.09 4.03
N LEU A 63 11.98 8.11 3.58
CA LEU A 63 10.82 8.38 2.72
C LEU A 63 9.58 8.84 3.52
N LEU A 64 9.54 8.60 4.84
CA LEU A 64 8.39 8.94 5.69
C LEU A 64 8.14 10.45 5.77
N GLU A 65 9.20 11.25 5.66
CA GLU A 65 9.10 12.71 5.64
C GLU A 65 8.24 13.21 4.46
N ARG A 66 8.16 12.45 3.35
CA ARG A 66 7.34 12.80 2.17
C ARG A 66 5.84 12.60 2.39
N VAL A 67 5.49 11.83 3.42
CA VAL A 67 4.12 11.40 3.71
C VAL A 67 3.67 11.76 5.13
N LYS A 68 4.47 12.52 5.89
CA LYS A 68 4.14 12.95 7.26
C LYS A 68 2.82 13.72 7.39
N ASP A 69 2.42 14.40 6.32
CA ASP A 69 1.14 15.14 6.25
C ASP A 69 -0.06 14.24 5.91
N ALA A 70 0.12 12.91 5.95
CA ALA A 70 -0.99 11.97 5.80
C ALA A 70 -1.99 12.16 6.93
N GLN A 71 -3.27 12.13 6.58
CA GLN A 71 -4.35 12.29 7.53
C GLN A 71 -4.97 10.94 7.81
N VAL A 72 -5.20 10.64 9.08
CA VAL A 72 -5.77 9.36 9.52
C VAL A 72 -6.95 9.61 10.44
N TRP A 73 -8.00 8.81 10.26
CA TRP A 73 -9.21 8.88 11.07
C TRP A 73 -9.60 7.50 11.57
N ARG A 74 -10.08 7.45 12.81
CA ARG A 74 -10.95 6.35 13.28
C ARG A 74 -12.37 6.65 12.85
N LEU A 75 -12.99 5.72 12.13
CA LEU A 75 -14.36 5.86 11.65
C LEU A 75 -15.36 5.39 12.69
N ASP A 76 -16.55 5.99 12.69
CA ASP A 76 -17.74 5.51 13.37
C ASP A 76 -18.80 4.95 12.39
N ALA A 77 -19.91 4.46 12.92
CA ALA A 77 -21.00 3.88 12.12
C ALA A 77 -21.78 4.89 11.25
N SER A 78 -21.50 6.19 11.39
CA SER A 78 -22.03 7.25 10.52
C SER A 78 -21.04 7.66 9.43
N GLY A 79 -19.86 7.02 9.40
CA GLY A 79 -18.71 7.41 8.58
C GLY A 79 -18.06 8.72 9.01
N ALA A 80 -18.43 9.27 10.17
CA ALA A 80 -17.69 10.39 10.74
C ALA A 80 -16.33 9.89 11.23
N GLY A 81 -15.31 10.73 11.06
CA GLY A 81 -13.94 10.38 11.38
C GLY A 81 -13.44 11.20 12.56
N THR A 82 -12.97 10.54 13.61
CA THR A 82 -12.19 11.19 14.66
C THR A 82 -10.73 11.19 14.22
N PRO A 83 -10.09 12.36 14.02
CA PRO A 83 -8.71 12.43 13.54
C PRO A 83 -7.75 11.82 14.55
N LEU A 84 -6.73 11.16 14.03
CA LEU A 84 -5.59 10.65 14.79
C LEU A 84 -4.36 11.48 14.46
N GLU A 85 -3.66 11.92 15.49
CA GLU A 85 -2.38 12.58 15.34
C GLU A 85 -1.31 11.52 15.05
N LEU A 86 -0.54 11.74 13.99
CA LEU A 86 0.60 10.91 13.63
C LEU A 86 1.88 11.54 14.14
N SER A 87 2.71 10.72 14.78
CA SER A 87 4.08 11.07 15.16
C SER A 87 5.07 10.21 14.38
N LEU A 88 6.19 10.79 13.96
CA LEU A 88 7.29 10.04 13.36
C LEU A 88 8.14 9.40 14.47
N ALA A 89 8.33 8.08 14.44
CA ALA A 89 9.31 7.41 15.28
C ALA A 89 9.86 6.15 14.62
N GLY A 90 11.19 6.07 14.54
CA GLY A 90 11.86 4.92 13.93
C GLY A 90 11.48 4.79 12.46
N GLU A 91 10.86 3.67 12.11
CA GLU A 91 10.57 3.26 10.73
C GLU A 91 9.08 3.37 10.36
N SER A 92 8.29 4.15 11.12
CA SER A 92 6.89 4.43 10.81
C SER A 92 6.41 5.79 11.30
N LEU A 93 5.30 6.26 10.73
CA LEU A 93 4.44 7.20 11.43
C LEU A 93 3.48 6.40 12.31
N PHE A 94 3.23 6.82 13.53
CA PHE A 94 2.36 6.07 14.44
C PHE A 94 1.39 6.96 15.21
N SER A 95 0.33 6.34 15.70
CA SER A 95 -0.60 6.92 16.68
C SER A 95 -0.88 5.88 17.76
N ASP A 96 -0.71 6.28 19.03
CA ASP A 96 -1.18 5.47 20.16
C ASP A 96 -2.71 5.53 20.21
N LEU A 97 -3.37 4.38 20.23
CA LEU A 97 -4.83 4.36 20.18
C LEU A 97 -5.47 4.58 21.55
N GLY A 98 -4.86 4.14 22.65
CA GLY A 98 -5.43 4.27 23.99
C GLY A 98 -6.88 3.78 24.04
N ASP A 99 -7.80 4.58 24.57
CA ASP A 99 -9.26 4.29 24.59
C ASP A 99 -9.90 4.20 23.19
N ARG A 100 -9.17 4.58 22.14
CA ARG A 100 -9.59 4.45 20.74
C ARG A 100 -9.24 3.10 20.14
N ALA A 101 -8.53 2.26 20.90
CA ALA A 101 -8.24 0.87 20.56
C ALA A 101 -9.54 0.06 20.44
N GLY A 102 -9.42 -1.14 19.85
CA GLY A 102 -10.53 -2.09 19.81
C GLY A 102 -10.58 -2.85 18.52
N GLU A 103 -10.61 -4.18 18.60
CA GLU A 103 -10.46 -5.14 17.49
C GLU A 103 -11.35 -4.87 16.28
N GLN A 104 -12.50 -4.21 16.47
CA GLN A 104 -13.47 -3.94 15.42
C GLN A 104 -13.40 -2.52 14.86
N ALA A 105 -12.50 -1.67 15.33
CA ALA A 105 -12.35 -0.31 14.82
C ALA A 105 -11.90 -0.32 13.35
N VAL A 106 -12.39 0.65 12.59
CA VAL A 106 -12.03 0.88 11.19
C VAL A 106 -11.28 2.20 11.10
N PHE A 107 -10.17 2.20 10.40
CA PHE A 107 -9.34 3.38 10.19
C PHE A 107 -9.20 3.66 8.71
N ALA A 108 -9.15 4.94 8.36
CA ALA A 108 -8.96 5.42 7.00
C ALA A 108 -7.77 6.39 6.96
N LEU A 109 -7.03 6.36 5.86
CA LEU A 109 -5.91 7.27 5.59
C LEU A 109 -6.09 7.92 4.22
N SER A 110 -5.79 9.21 4.12
CA SER A 110 -5.63 9.91 2.85
C SER A 110 -4.34 10.73 2.80
N ARG A 111 -3.75 10.84 1.61
CA ARG A 111 -2.62 11.71 1.33
C ARG A 111 -2.60 12.15 -0.12
N ASP A 112 -2.72 13.45 -0.35
CA ASP A 112 -2.49 14.07 -1.66
C ASP A 112 -0.99 14.26 -1.91
N TYR A 113 -0.34 13.28 -2.52
CA TYR A 113 1.11 13.30 -2.77
C TYR A 113 1.53 14.41 -3.76
N GLY A 114 0.63 14.77 -4.67
CA GLY A 114 0.81 15.85 -5.63
C GLY A 114 1.02 15.35 -7.07
N VAL A 115 1.35 16.27 -7.97
CA VAL A 115 1.55 15.95 -9.38
C VAL A 115 2.93 15.33 -9.56
N ILE A 116 2.98 14.10 -10.09
CA ILE A 116 4.22 13.42 -10.43
C ILE A 116 4.33 13.21 -11.93
N SER A 117 5.55 12.97 -12.41
CA SER A 117 5.83 12.66 -13.81
C SER A 117 6.41 11.26 -13.92
N ARG A 118 5.83 10.38 -14.74
CA ARG A 118 6.35 9.04 -14.99
C ARG A 118 6.10 8.65 -16.45
N GLY A 119 7.14 8.16 -17.14
CA GLY A 119 7.02 7.75 -18.54
C GLY A 119 6.65 8.89 -19.52
N GLY A 120 6.93 10.14 -19.16
CA GLY A 120 6.56 11.32 -19.95
C GLY A 120 5.14 11.85 -19.67
N GLU A 121 4.34 11.15 -18.88
CA GLU A 121 3.00 11.59 -18.48
C GLU A 121 3.02 12.26 -17.10
N LYS A 122 2.13 13.24 -16.90
CA LYS A 122 1.91 13.91 -15.62
C LYS A 122 0.54 13.55 -15.07
N PHE A 123 0.48 13.19 -13.81
CA PHE A 123 -0.77 12.86 -13.14
C PHE A 123 -0.71 13.22 -11.66
N LEU A 124 -1.87 13.49 -11.07
CA LEU A 124 -2.01 13.69 -9.63
C LEU A 124 -1.98 12.33 -8.94
N LEU A 125 -1.05 12.15 -8.01
CA LEU A 125 -0.98 10.97 -7.16
C LEU A 125 -1.66 11.25 -5.82
N ARG A 126 -2.67 10.42 -5.50
CA ARG A 126 -3.33 10.40 -4.20
C ARG A 126 -3.26 8.99 -3.64
N TYR A 127 -2.91 8.89 -2.37
CA TYR A 127 -2.92 7.65 -1.63
C TYR A 127 -4.15 7.60 -0.73
N TYR A 128 -4.82 6.46 -0.74
CA TYR A 128 -5.90 6.13 0.17
C TYR A 128 -5.64 4.75 0.76
N ALA A 129 -5.90 4.58 2.04
CA ALA A 129 -5.82 3.27 2.69
C ALA A 129 -6.94 3.10 3.72
N LYS A 130 -7.32 1.84 3.96
CA LYS A 130 -8.33 1.46 4.96
C LYS A 130 -7.88 0.19 5.66
N THR A 131 -8.00 0.12 6.98
CA THR A 131 -7.72 -1.08 7.78
C THR A 131 -8.77 -1.24 8.86
N GLY A 132 -8.93 -2.45 9.38
CA GLY A 132 -9.97 -2.73 10.36
C GLY A 132 -10.06 -4.20 10.74
N PRO A 133 -11.25 -4.68 11.17
CA PRO A 133 -11.46 -6.08 11.54
C PRO A 133 -11.32 -7.02 10.34
N ALA A 134 -11.41 -8.33 10.61
CA ALA A 134 -11.43 -9.35 9.56
C ALA A 134 -12.42 -9.04 8.43
N ALA A 135 -12.08 -9.48 7.20
CA ALA A 135 -12.94 -9.34 6.04
C ALA A 135 -14.35 -9.92 6.31
N GLY A 136 -15.39 -9.27 5.79
CA GLY A 136 -16.78 -9.68 6.03
C GLY A 136 -17.38 -9.21 7.37
N HIS A 137 -16.58 -8.62 8.27
CA HIS A 137 -17.15 -7.96 9.45
C HIS A 137 -18.03 -6.77 9.03
N LYS A 138 -19.22 -6.65 9.65
CA LYS A 138 -20.24 -5.63 9.33
C LYS A 138 -19.72 -4.18 9.34
N HIS A 139 -18.64 -3.90 10.08
CA HIS A 139 -18.08 -2.54 10.16
C HIS A 139 -17.47 -2.07 8.84
N TRP A 140 -17.06 -2.98 7.94
CA TRP A 140 -16.63 -2.57 6.60
C TRP A 140 -17.73 -1.86 5.81
N GLN A 141 -18.99 -2.26 6.01
CA GLN A 141 -20.16 -1.65 5.37
C GLN A 141 -20.75 -0.50 6.19
N THR A 142 -20.79 -0.61 7.52
CA THR A 142 -21.42 0.43 8.35
C THR A 142 -20.50 1.61 8.66
N HIS A 143 -19.17 1.42 8.62
CA HIS A 143 -18.19 2.49 8.86
C HIS A 143 -17.53 2.86 7.52
N THR A 144 -18.32 3.46 6.63
CA THR A 144 -17.83 3.96 5.32
C THR A 144 -16.87 5.13 5.51
N ALA A 145 -15.86 5.19 4.65
CA ALA A 145 -14.88 6.27 4.60
C ALA A 145 -15.20 7.33 3.52
N ALA A 146 -16.37 7.29 2.89
CA ALA A 146 -16.71 8.13 1.73
C ALA A 146 -16.64 9.66 1.98
N LYS A 147 -16.65 10.10 3.25
CA LYS A 147 -16.45 11.50 3.63
C LYS A 147 -14.97 11.92 3.63
N HIS A 148 -14.05 10.95 3.67
CA HIS A 148 -12.60 11.16 3.82
C HIS A 148 -11.80 10.60 2.64
N LEU A 149 -12.31 9.58 1.96
CA LEU A 149 -11.67 8.92 0.83
C LEU A 149 -12.52 9.03 -0.42
N ASP A 150 -11.92 9.52 -1.51
CA ASP A 150 -12.56 9.43 -2.83
C ASP A 150 -12.53 7.99 -3.34
N LEU A 151 -11.48 7.22 -3.05
CA LEU A 151 -11.39 5.80 -3.39
C LEU A 151 -11.50 4.94 -2.13
N GLU A 152 -12.47 4.05 -2.10
CA GLU A 152 -12.71 3.16 -0.97
C GLU A 152 -12.81 1.71 -1.44
N LEU A 153 -12.16 0.80 -0.71
CA LEU A 153 -12.27 -0.65 -0.88
C LEU A 153 -13.05 -1.24 0.29
N ILE A 154 -14.09 -2.01 0.00
CA ILE A 154 -14.93 -2.67 1.00
C ILE A 154 -14.74 -4.20 0.85
N PRO A 155 -14.01 -4.85 1.76
CA PRO A 155 -13.85 -6.29 1.73
C PRO A 155 -15.06 -7.01 2.34
N SER A 156 -15.52 -8.05 1.66
CA SER A 156 -16.54 -8.99 2.15
C SER A 156 -16.08 -10.43 1.91
N VAL A 157 -16.77 -11.37 2.56
CA VAL A 157 -16.52 -12.81 2.38
C VAL A 157 -17.78 -13.43 1.79
N SER A 158 -17.61 -14.19 0.71
CA SER A 158 -18.65 -14.99 0.08
C SER A 158 -18.18 -16.43 -0.06
N GLY A 159 -18.60 -17.29 0.86
CA GLY A 159 -18.08 -18.66 0.96
C GLY A 159 -16.60 -18.66 1.34
N GLN A 160 -15.76 -19.21 0.46
CA GLN A 160 -14.29 -19.26 0.63
C GLN A 160 -13.57 -18.13 -0.13
N GLN A 161 -14.30 -17.20 -0.73
CA GLN A 161 -13.72 -16.12 -1.53
C GLN A 161 -13.80 -14.79 -0.78
N ILE A 162 -12.72 -14.01 -0.88
CA ILE A 162 -12.75 -12.59 -0.54
C ILE A 162 -13.27 -11.84 -1.76
N GLN A 163 -14.29 -11.02 -1.55
CA GLN A 163 -14.78 -10.08 -2.54
C GLN A 163 -14.37 -8.67 -2.11
N VAL A 164 -14.00 -7.84 -3.07
CA VAL A 164 -13.64 -6.44 -2.83
C VAL A 164 -14.52 -5.57 -3.69
N GLN A 165 -15.40 -4.78 -3.07
CA GLN A 165 -16.14 -3.75 -3.77
C GLN A 165 -15.30 -2.47 -3.80
N THR A 166 -15.09 -1.93 -5.00
CA THR A 166 -14.40 -0.65 -5.20
C THR A 166 -15.41 0.47 -5.38
N LEU A 167 -15.28 1.52 -4.58
CA LEU A 167 -16.09 2.73 -4.67
C LEU A 167 -15.20 3.91 -5.08
N TRP A 168 -15.69 4.71 -6.02
CA TRP A 168 -15.16 6.03 -6.35
C TRP A 168 -16.22 7.08 -6.01
N GLN A 169 -15.86 8.03 -5.15
CA GLN A 169 -16.74 9.08 -4.62
C GLN A 169 -18.04 8.49 -4.07
N GLY A 170 -17.91 7.40 -3.31
CA GLY A 170 -19.03 6.67 -2.71
C GLY A 170 -19.88 5.85 -3.69
N LYS A 171 -19.52 5.76 -4.97
CA LYS A 171 -20.27 5.01 -6.00
C LYS A 171 -19.50 3.78 -6.46
N PRO A 172 -20.16 2.63 -6.67
CA PRO A 172 -19.51 1.45 -7.24
C PRO A 172 -18.87 1.75 -8.60
N VAL A 173 -17.66 1.25 -8.80
CA VAL A 173 -16.94 1.32 -10.07
C VAL A 173 -16.84 -0.07 -10.68
N ALA A 174 -17.34 -0.21 -11.91
CA ALA A 174 -17.13 -1.40 -12.71
C ALA A 174 -15.70 -1.43 -13.29
N ASP A 175 -15.17 -2.63 -13.51
CA ASP A 175 -13.90 -2.86 -14.19
C ASP A 175 -12.68 -2.17 -13.55
N ALA A 176 -12.78 -1.82 -12.25
CA ALA A 176 -11.65 -1.33 -11.49
C ALA A 176 -10.54 -2.40 -11.44
N GLN A 177 -9.32 -2.03 -11.79
CA GLN A 177 -8.18 -2.92 -11.64
C GLN A 177 -7.84 -3.05 -10.15
N VAL A 178 -8.02 -4.26 -9.62
CA VAL A 178 -7.68 -4.59 -8.23
C VAL A 178 -6.55 -5.61 -8.26
N LYS A 179 -5.47 -5.32 -7.53
CA LYS A 179 -4.40 -6.28 -7.24
C LYS A 179 -4.48 -6.66 -5.77
N ILE A 180 -4.60 -7.96 -5.51
CA ILE A 180 -4.57 -8.51 -4.15
C ILE A 180 -3.17 -9.09 -3.94
N ALA A 181 -2.56 -8.74 -2.81
CA ALA A 181 -1.30 -9.30 -2.35
C ALA A 181 -1.45 -9.71 -0.88
N GLY A 182 -1.02 -10.93 -0.57
CA GLY A 182 -1.17 -11.60 0.71
C GLY A 182 -0.65 -13.04 0.58
N PRO A 183 -0.62 -13.81 1.68
CA PRO A 183 -0.35 -15.25 1.59
C PRO A 183 -1.36 -15.99 0.72
#